data_AF-A0A1Y1HW14-F1
#
_entry.id   AF-A0A1Y1HW14-F1
#
_cell.length_a   1.000
_cell.length_b   1.000
_cell.length_c   1.000
_cell.angle_alpha   90.00
_cell.angle_beta   90.00
_cell.angle_gamma   90.00
#
_symmetry.space_group_name_H-M   'P 1'
#
loop_
_entity.id
_entity.type
_entity.pdbx_description
1 polymer ?
#
loop_
_entity_poly.entity_id
_entity_poly.type
_entity_poly.pdbx_seq_one_letter_code
_entity_poly.pdbx_strand_id
1 'polypeptide(L)'
;MHLVHWGKKYKHGTHGEARNPRKALDCFLGGAEKGCAAAMVDGGLMLWERGDKAEAVRWYKQAAEMGDRVGQTNLAIALQSGEGTERQPREAIRWFKLAADGGNDRAQYSLALSYQKGIGVEQDAGRAAYWYNRAARLENRRAMYNLALCYQDGVGVRKDRALSRSWMRRAAAAGHARAQLERARLAEEEGNTTEALVYCNLAMEGGSREAEASLVSLTSHLSDRQLLVAAQRAEAWQPAGRRKRQRCSRA
;
A
#
# COMPACT_ATOMS: atom_id res chain seq x y z
N MET A 1 15.16 -22.85 2.74
CA MET A 1 15.45 -21.66 1.91
C MET A 1 15.48 -21.94 0.40
N HIS A 2 16.06 -23.04 -0.08
CA HIS A 2 16.15 -23.34 -1.52
C HIS A 2 14.79 -23.35 -2.27
N LEU A 3 13.74 -23.94 -1.68
CA LEU A 3 12.42 -24.03 -2.31
C LEU A 3 11.71 -22.67 -2.47
N VAL A 4 11.83 -21.77 -1.49
CA VAL A 4 11.22 -20.42 -1.57
C VAL A 4 11.85 -19.61 -2.71
N HIS A 5 13.17 -19.74 -2.89
CA HIS A 5 13.89 -19.08 -3.99
C HIS A 5 13.37 -19.52 -5.35
N TRP A 6 13.25 -20.83 -5.58
CA TRP A 6 12.68 -21.36 -6.82
C TRP A 6 11.21 -21.01 -6.99
N GLY A 7 10.43 -21.03 -5.91
CA GLY A 7 9.04 -20.57 -5.92
C GLY A 7 8.91 -19.13 -6.44
N LYS A 8 9.76 -18.22 -5.96
CA LYS A 8 9.79 -16.83 -6.43
C LYS A 8 10.22 -16.71 -7.89
N LYS A 9 11.21 -17.50 -8.33
CA LYS A 9 11.63 -17.53 -9.75
C LYS A 9 10.47 -17.94 -10.66
N TYR A 10 9.79 -19.04 -10.34
CA TYR A 10 8.65 -19.52 -11.13
C TYR A 10 7.46 -18.56 -11.06
N LYS A 11 7.21 -17.91 -9.91
CA LYS A 11 6.12 -16.95 -9.77
C LYS A 11 6.27 -15.74 -10.70
N HIS A 12 7.50 -15.24 -10.85
CA HIS A 12 7.80 -14.02 -11.61
C HIS A 12 8.38 -14.26 -13.00
N GLY A 13 8.81 -15.48 -13.33
CA GLY A 13 9.49 -15.78 -14.59
C GLY A 13 10.84 -15.07 -14.70
N THR A 14 11.73 -15.29 -13.73
CA THR A 14 13.05 -14.62 -13.66
C THR A 14 14.19 -15.63 -13.77
N HIS A 15 15.40 -15.14 -14.07
CA HIS A 15 16.63 -15.96 -14.12
C HIS A 15 16.56 -17.10 -15.16
N GLY A 16 16.01 -16.82 -16.34
CA GLY A 16 15.90 -17.80 -17.43
C GLY A 16 14.73 -18.78 -17.29
N GLU A 17 13.95 -18.69 -16.22
CA GLU A 17 12.75 -19.52 -16.04
C GLU A 17 11.50 -18.82 -16.58
N ALA A 18 10.64 -19.56 -17.27
CA ALA A 18 9.32 -19.07 -17.65
C ALA A 18 8.41 -18.96 -16.42
N ARG A 19 7.48 -17.98 -16.43
CA ARG A 19 6.47 -17.84 -15.38
C ARG A 19 5.61 -19.11 -15.31
N ASN A 20 5.63 -19.78 -14.16
CA ASN A 20 4.89 -21.02 -13.92
C ASN A 20 4.24 -21.01 -12.52
N PRO A 21 2.98 -20.54 -12.40
CA PRO A 21 2.30 -20.44 -11.12
C PRO A 21 2.05 -21.79 -10.43
N ARG A 22 1.92 -22.88 -11.19
CA ARG A 22 1.74 -24.22 -10.60
C ARG A 22 3.02 -24.68 -9.91
N LYS A 23 4.15 -24.68 -10.63
CA LYS A 23 5.46 -25.03 -10.05
C LYS A 23 5.85 -24.11 -8.90
N ALA A 24 5.50 -22.82 -8.99
CA ALA A 24 5.73 -21.87 -7.91
C ALA A 24 4.99 -22.28 -6.63
N LEU A 25 3.69 -22.62 -6.75
CA LEU A 25 2.90 -23.08 -5.62
C LEU A 25 3.46 -24.38 -5.03
N ASP A 26 3.80 -25.36 -5.86
CA ASP A 26 4.37 -26.64 -5.40
C ASP A 26 5.65 -26.41 -4.58
N CYS A 27 6.51 -25.48 -5.04
CA CYS A 27 7.72 -25.10 -4.30
C CYS A 27 7.39 -24.45 -2.94
N PHE A 28 6.39 -23.57 -2.89
CA PHE A 28 5.99 -22.93 -1.65
C PHE A 28 5.33 -23.92 -0.68
N LEU A 29 4.46 -24.80 -1.15
CA LEU A 29 3.82 -25.83 -0.31
C LEU A 29 4.86 -26.81 0.25
N GLY A 30 5.76 -27.33 -0.59
CA GLY A 30 6.84 -28.20 -0.11
C GLY A 30 7.82 -27.48 0.83
N GLY A 31 7.95 -26.15 0.74
CA GLY A 31 8.68 -25.34 1.72
C GLY A 31 7.90 -25.13 3.02
N ALA A 32 6.58 -24.97 2.92
CA ALA A 32 5.68 -24.75 4.04
C ALA A 32 5.57 -26.00 4.93
N GLU A 33 5.46 -27.19 4.31
CA GLU A 33 5.51 -28.49 4.98
C GLU A 33 6.80 -28.70 5.77
N LYS A 34 7.90 -28.10 5.32
CA LYS A 34 9.21 -28.12 6.01
C LYS A 34 9.34 -27.04 7.09
N GLY A 35 8.25 -26.37 7.47
CA GLY A 35 8.24 -25.36 8.53
C GLY A 35 8.80 -24.00 8.13
N CYS A 36 8.88 -23.67 6.84
CA CYS A 36 9.37 -22.35 6.41
C CYS A 36 8.23 -21.32 6.40
N ALA A 37 8.22 -20.40 7.37
CA ALA A 37 7.17 -19.37 7.49
C ALA A 37 7.03 -18.49 6.23
N ALA A 38 8.14 -18.11 5.59
CA ALA A 38 8.09 -17.37 4.32
C ALA A 38 7.39 -18.16 3.20
N ALA A 39 7.59 -19.48 3.16
CA ALA A 39 6.92 -20.35 2.19
C ALA A 39 5.42 -20.49 2.49
N MET A 40 5.03 -20.58 3.76
CA MET A 40 3.63 -20.59 4.19
C MET A 40 2.91 -19.31 3.77
N VAL A 41 3.55 -18.14 3.92
CA VAL A 41 2.98 -16.86 3.50
C VAL A 41 2.88 -16.76 1.98
N ASP A 42 3.96 -17.06 1.25
CA ASP A 42 3.98 -16.95 -0.21
C ASP A 42 3.02 -17.96 -0.87
N GLY A 43 2.97 -19.20 -0.36
CA GLY A 43 2.03 -20.23 -0.79
C GLY A 43 0.59 -19.90 -0.43
N GLY A 44 0.35 -19.44 0.79
CA GLY A 44 -0.96 -18.95 1.24
C GLY A 44 -1.48 -17.80 0.37
N LEU A 45 -0.62 -16.87 -0.05
CA LEU A 45 -1.00 -15.81 -0.97
C LEU A 45 -1.45 -16.34 -2.33
N MET A 46 -0.74 -17.33 -2.88
CA MET A 46 -1.12 -17.94 -4.15
C MET A 46 -2.43 -18.74 -4.06
N LEU A 47 -2.65 -19.45 -2.95
CA LEU A 47 -3.93 -20.13 -2.69
C LEU A 47 -5.08 -19.13 -2.55
N TRP A 48 -4.85 -18.01 -1.86
CA TRP A 48 -5.83 -16.94 -1.73
C TRP A 48 -6.25 -16.37 -3.08
N GLU A 49 -5.28 -16.07 -3.95
CA GLU A 49 -5.51 -15.56 -5.31
C GLU A 49 -6.26 -16.56 -6.20
N ARG A 50 -6.12 -17.87 -5.93
CA ARG A 50 -6.81 -18.96 -6.65
C ARG A 50 -8.23 -19.22 -6.17
N GLY A 51 -8.60 -18.70 -5.00
CA GLY A 51 -9.91 -18.94 -4.39
C GLY A 51 -9.90 -19.96 -3.25
N ASP A 52 -8.79 -20.66 -3.02
CA ASP A 52 -8.59 -21.64 -1.93
C ASP A 52 -8.31 -20.93 -0.59
N LYS A 53 -9.18 -19.98 -0.24
CA LYS A 53 -8.97 -19.04 0.88
C LYS A 53 -8.90 -19.75 2.23
N ALA A 54 -9.65 -20.82 2.42
CA ALA A 54 -9.61 -21.57 3.68
C ALA A 54 -8.25 -22.22 3.93
N GLU A 55 -7.62 -22.76 2.88
CA GLU A 55 -6.27 -23.32 2.98
C GLU A 55 -5.21 -22.23 3.14
N ALA A 56 -5.35 -21.11 2.43
CA ALA A 56 -4.50 -19.94 2.62
C ALA A 56 -4.49 -19.47 4.08
N VAL A 57 -5.67 -19.40 4.73
CA VAL A 57 -5.78 -18.99 6.13
C VAL A 57 -5.11 -19.99 7.07
N ARG A 58 -5.17 -21.29 6.79
CA ARG A 58 -4.43 -22.30 7.58
C ARG A 58 -2.93 -22.03 7.55
N TRP A 59 -2.36 -21.76 6.38
CA TRP A 59 -0.95 -21.42 6.26
C TRP A 59 -0.59 -20.08 6.90
N TYR A 60 -1.44 -19.06 6.77
CA TYR A 60 -1.22 -17.78 7.47
C TYR A 60 -1.24 -17.95 8.98
N LYS A 61 -2.13 -18.79 9.53
CA LYS A 61 -2.18 -19.08 10.96
C LYS A 61 -0.90 -19.73 11.45
N GLN A 62 -0.42 -20.76 10.75
CA GLN A 62 0.83 -21.43 11.11
C GLN A 62 2.03 -20.47 11.03
N ALA A 63 2.12 -19.65 9.98
CA ALA A 63 3.15 -18.63 9.87
C ALA A 63 3.06 -17.58 11.00
N ALA A 64 1.84 -17.19 11.37
CA ALA A 64 1.61 -16.20 12.43
C ALA A 64 2.03 -16.71 13.81
N GLU A 65 1.74 -17.98 14.11
CA GLU A 65 2.16 -18.69 15.32
C GLU A 65 3.68 -18.83 15.41
N MET A 66 4.36 -18.93 14.27
CA MET A 66 5.83 -18.88 14.17
C MET A 66 6.41 -17.46 14.29
N GLY A 67 5.58 -16.44 14.52
CA GLY A 67 6.02 -15.05 14.67
C GLY A 67 6.21 -14.29 13.36
N ASP A 68 5.82 -14.84 12.21
CA ASP A 68 5.94 -14.13 10.93
C ASP A 68 4.92 -13.00 10.85
N ARG A 69 5.42 -11.77 10.69
CA ARG A 69 4.61 -10.55 10.72
C ARG A 69 3.67 -10.43 9.53
N VAL A 70 4.04 -10.99 8.37
CA VAL A 70 3.19 -10.97 7.18
C VAL A 70 2.07 -12.00 7.34
N GLY A 71 2.38 -13.18 7.86
CA GLY A 71 1.40 -14.20 8.27
C GLY A 71 0.40 -13.66 9.27
N GLN A 72 0.88 -13.02 10.35
CA GLN A 72 0.02 -12.35 11.35
C GLN A 72 -0.90 -11.30 10.70
N THR A 73 -0.37 -10.48 9.80
CA THR A 73 -1.15 -9.45 9.10
C THR A 73 -2.22 -10.06 8.19
N ASN A 74 -1.88 -11.09 7.43
CA ASN A 74 -2.81 -11.75 6.51
C ASN A 74 -3.90 -12.53 7.25
N LEU A 75 -3.53 -13.23 8.33
CA LEU A 75 -4.50 -13.88 9.22
C LEU A 75 -5.46 -12.86 9.83
N ALA A 76 -4.95 -11.73 10.33
CA ALA A 76 -5.77 -10.65 10.87
C ALA A 76 -6.77 -10.10 9.83
N ILE A 77 -6.34 -9.91 8.58
CA ILE A 77 -7.22 -9.47 7.50
C ILE A 77 -8.33 -10.49 7.25
N ALA A 78 -8.00 -11.78 7.16
CA ALA A 78 -8.97 -12.85 6.95
C ALA A 78 -10.00 -12.93 8.09
N LEU A 79 -9.55 -12.82 9.35
CA LEU A 79 -10.45 -12.79 10.51
C LEU A 79 -11.31 -11.53 10.55
N GLN A 80 -10.81 -10.39 10.08
CA GLN A 80 -11.60 -9.15 10.06
C GLN A 80 -12.70 -9.20 8.99
N SER A 81 -12.42 -9.76 7.81
CA SER A 81 -13.39 -9.88 6.71
C SER A 81 -14.29 -11.11 6.81
N GLY A 82 -13.83 -12.20 7.43
CA GLY A 82 -14.50 -13.51 7.38
C GLY A 82 -14.25 -14.27 6.08
N GLU A 83 -13.22 -13.92 5.31
CA GLU A 83 -12.89 -14.62 4.08
C GLU A 83 -11.98 -15.81 4.35
N GLY A 84 -12.41 -17.01 3.97
CA GLY A 84 -11.67 -18.25 4.23
C GLY A 84 -11.70 -18.70 5.70
N THR A 85 -12.40 -17.99 6.58
CA THR A 85 -12.55 -18.31 8.01
C THR A 85 -13.77 -17.60 8.58
N GLU A 86 -14.15 -17.90 9.82
CA GLU A 86 -15.22 -17.17 10.50
C GLU A 86 -14.77 -15.75 10.85
N ARG A 87 -15.69 -14.78 10.69
CA ARG A 87 -15.41 -13.37 10.98
C ARG A 87 -15.25 -13.12 12.47
N GLN A 88 -14.03 -12.81 12.90
CA GLN A 88 -13.65 -12.57 14.30
C GLN A 88 -12.84 -11.26 14.44
N PRO A 89 -13.48 -10.09 14.33
CA PRO A 89 -12.77 -8.81 14.28
C PRO A 89 -12.01 -8.47 15.57
N ARG A 90 -12.46 -8.95 16.73
CA ARG A 90 -11.73 -8.76 18.01
C ARG A 90 -10.41 -9.56 18.01
N GLU A 91 -10.41 -10.76 17.44
CA GLU A 91 -9.19 -11.55 17.31
C GLU A 91 -8.24 -10.95 16.27
N ALA A 92 -8.77 -10.46 15.14
CA ALA A 92 -7.99 -9.76 14.13
C ALA A 92 -7.15 -8.63 14.74
N ILE A 93 -7.69 -7.89 15.71
CA ILE A 93 -6.96 -6.82 16.40
C ILE A 93 -5.75 -7.34 17.18
N ARG A 94 -5.86 -8.52 17.82
CA ARG A 94 -4.73 -9.12 18.54
C ARG A 94 -3.57 -9.38 17.59
N TRP A 95 -3.86 -9.99 16.44
CA TRP A 95 -2.87 -10.27 15.41
C TRP A 95 -2.33 -9.01 14.73
N PHE A 96 -3.19 -8.02 14.45
CA PHE A 96 -2.73 -6.72 13.93
C PHE A 96 -1.79 -6.02 14.90
N LYS A 97 -2.08 -6.02 16.21
CA LYS A 97 -1.20 -5.43 17.23
C LYS A 97 0.16 -6.12 17.24
N LEU A 98 0.19 -7.44 17.28
CA LEU A 98 1.44 -8.21 17.28
C LEU A 98 2.32 -7.88 16.06
N ALA A 99 1.74 -7.88 14.86
CA ALA A 99 2.45 -7.51 13.63
C ALA A 99 2.86 -6.03 13.61
N ALA A 100 2.00 -5.14 14.09
CA ALA A 100 2.23 -3.69 14.11
C ALA A 100 3.35 -3.29 15.08
N ASP A 101 3.40 -3.92 16.25
CA ASP A 101 4.49 -3.77 17.23
C ASP A 101 5.81 -4.32 16.67
N GLY A 102 5.74 -5.38 15.87
CA GLY A 102 6.85 -5.88 15.05
C GLY A 102 7.25 -4.96 13.88
N GLY A 103 6.61 -3.80 13.69
CA GLY A 103 6.99 -2.86 12.63
C GLY A 103 6.42 -3.18 11.25
N ASN A 104 5.39 -4.02 11.13
CA ASN A 104 4.70 -4.22 9.86
C ASN A 104 3.81 -3.01 9.55
N ASP A 105 4.14 -2.27 8.49
CA ASP A 105 3.46 -1.03 8.11
C ASP A 105 2.00 -1.26 7.66
N ARG A 106 1.73 -2.38 6.99
CA ARG A 106 0.37 -2.78 6.59
C ARG A 106 -0.50 -3.09 7.81
N ALA A 107 0.04 -3.79 8.81
CA ALA A 107 -0.66 -4.05 10.07
C ALA A 107 -0.92 -2.74 10.84
N GLN A 108 0.08 -1.85 10.94
CA GLN A 108 -0.08 -0.54 11.56
C GLN A 108 -1.19 0.27 10.88
N TYR A 109 -1.21 0.30 9.54
CA TYR A 109 -2.28 0.96 8.79
C TYR A 109 -3.67 0.32 9.02
N SER A 110 -3.76 -1.01 9.01
CA SER A 110 -5.03 -1.71 9.28
C SER A 110 -5.53 -1.51 10.71
N LEU A 111 -4.61 -1.45 11.69
CA LEU A 111 -4.93 -1.17 13.08
C LEU A 111 -5.43 0.28 13.24
N ALA A 112 -4.80 1.24 12.55
CA ALA A 112 -5.26 2.62 12.51
C ALA A 112 -6.69 2.74 11.95
N LEU A 113 -6.99 2.07 10.84
CA LEU A 113 -8.34 2.02 10.27
C LEU A 113 -9.35 1.39 11.23
N SER A 114 -8.94 0.35 11.95
CA SER A 114 -9.80 -0.34 12.91
C SER A 114 -10.16 0.56 14.08
N TYR A 115 -9.20 1.31 14.63
CA TYR A 115 -9.48 2.35 15.63
C TYR A 115 -10.30 3.51 15.07
N GLN A 116 -10.08 3.93 13.82
CA GLN A 116 -10.87 5.00 13.21
C GLN A 116 -12.34 4.62 13.05
N LYS A 117 -12.62 3.34 12.74
CA LYS A 117 -13.97 2.84 12.42
C LYS A 117 -14.63 2.05 13.55
N GLY A 118 -13.94 1.81 14.66
CA GLY A 118 -14.43 0.94 15.74
C GLY A 118 -14.59 -0.54 15.37
N ILE A 119 -13.75 -1.07 14.46
CA ILE A 119 -13.87 -2.46 13.99
C ILE A 119 -13.05 -3.38 14.92
N GLY A 120 -13.74 -4.17 15.75
CA GLY A 120 -13.10 -5.11 16.67
C GLY A 120 -12.43 -4.46 17.89
N VAL A 121 -12.44 -3.12 17.96
CA VAL A 121 -12.00 -2.26 19.06
C VAL A 121 -12.95 -1.09 19.19
N GLU A 122 -12.96 -0.44 20.35
CA GLU A 122 -13.60 0.85 20.51
C GLU A 122 -12.97 1.89 19.56
N GLN A 123 -13.82 2.77 19.01
CA GLN A 123 -13.38 3.82 18.13
C GLN A 123 -12.54 4.85 18.90
N ASP A 124 -11.35 5.15 18.38
CA ASP A 124 -10.40 6.06 19.02
C ASP A 124 -9.58 6.78 17.94
N ALA A 125 -9.92 8.05 17.69
CA ALA A 125 -9.25 8.86 16.69
C ALA A 125 -7.78 9.12 17.04
N GLY A 126 -7.44 9.24 18.33
CA GLY A 126 -6.06 9.48 18.78
C GLY A 126 -5.17 8.27 18.52
N ARG A 127 -5.65 7.06 18.86
CA ARG A 127 -4.95 5.81 18.52
C ARG A 127 -4.87 5.58 17.02
N ALA A 128 -5.92 5.93 16.27
CA ALA A 128 -5.87 5.86 14.80
C ALA A 128 -4.75 6.73 14.24
N ALA A 129 -4.68 8.01 14.64
CA ALA A 129 -3.65 8.92 14.16
C ALA A 129 -2.23 8.49 14.61
N TYR A 130 -2.09 7.95 15.81
CA TYR A 130 -0.84 7.36 16.30
C TYR A 130 -0.34 6.22 15.38
N TRP A 131 -1.22 5.28 15.04
CA TRP A 131 -0.85 4.16 14.17
C TRP A 131 -0.64 4.57 12.72
N TYR A 132 -1.42 5.53 12.20
CA TYR A 132 -1.12 6.15 10.91
C TYR A 132 0.26 6.80 10.89
N ASN A 133 0.65 7.49 11.96
CA ASN A 133 1.98 8.09 12.07
C ASN A 133 3.11 7.05 11.98
N ARG A 134 2.98 5.94 12.70
CA ARG A 134 3.96 4.85 12.65
C ARG A 134 4.07 4.24 11.24
N ALA A 135 2.94 3.92 10.62
CA ALA A 135 2.93 3.37 9.25
C ALA A 135 3.48 4.38 8.22
N ALA A 136 3.15 5.66 8.36
CA ALA A 136 3.63 6.72 7.47
C ALA A 136 5.15 6.94 7.58
N ARG A 137 5.74 6.72 8.76
CA ARG A 137 7.20 6.74 8.93
C ARG A 137 7.90 5.58 8.21
N LEU A 138 7.20 4.46 8.01
CA LEU A 138 7.65 3.30 7.21
C LEU A 138 7.27 3.41 5.73
N GLU A 139 7.02 4.63 5.25
CA GLU A 139 6.70 4.90 3.84
C GLU A 139 5.37 4.33 3.34
N ASN A 140 4.45 3.95 4.23
CA ASN A 140 3.12 3.52 3.82
C ASN A 140 2.30 4.70 3.25
N ARG A 141 2.16 4.74 1.93
CA ARG A 141 1.49 5.83 1.20
C ARG A 141 0.04 6.08 1.62
N ARG A 142 -0.70 5.04 2.02
CA ARG A 142 -2.10 5.18 2.48
C ARG A 142 -2.15 5.80 3.87
N ALA A 143 -1.24 5.37 4.75
CA ALA A 143 -1.10 5.97 6.07
C ALA A 143 -0.66 7.44 6.01
N MET A 144 0.26 7.80 5.10
CA MET A 144 0.66 9.20 4.87
C MET A 144 -0.54 10.07 4.49
N TYR A 145 -1.36 9.60 3.55
CA TYR A 145 -2.56 10.30 3.12
C TYR A 145 -3.56 10.48 4.27
N ASN A 146 -3.89 9.40 4.99
CA ASN A 146 -4.83 9.49 6.11
C ASN A 146 -4.30 10.36 7.26
N LEU A 147 -2.99 10.32 7.53
CA LEU A 147 -2.37 11.21 8.52
C LEU A 147 -2.43 12.68 8.08
N ALA A 148 -2.28 12.96 6.78
CA ALA A 148 -2.45 14.31 6.25
C ALA A 148 -3.87 14.83 6.49
N LEU A 149 -4.89 13.98 6.30
CA LEU A 149 -6.28 14.31 6.61
C LEU A 149 -6.51 14.52 8.12
N CYS A 150 -5.94 13.66 8.97
CA CYS A 150 -5.99 13.85 10.43
C CYS A 150 -5.49 15.23 10.85
N TYR A 151 -4.35 15.68 10.30
CA TYR A 151 -3.82 17.03 10.57
C TYR A 151 -4.63 18.15 9.90
N GLN A 152 -5.26 17.90 8.75
CA GLN A 152 -6.12 18.87 8.07
C GLN A 152 -7.37 19.18 8.89
N ASP A 153 -7.99 18.14 9.42
CA ASP A 153 -9.30 18.22 10.08
C ASP A 153 -9.18 18.33 11.61
N GLY A 154 -8.00 18.03 12.17
CA GLY A 154 -7.80 17.99 13.62
C GLY A 154 -8.39 16.73 14.27
N VAL A 155 -8.48 15.63 13.52
CA VAL A 155 -9.07 14.36 14.00
C VAL A 155 -7.98 13.50 14.64
N GLY A 156 -8.07 13.31 15.95
CA GLY A 156 -7.11 12.53 16.73
C GLY A 156 -5.75 13.19 16.95
N VAL A 157 -5.51 14.35 16.33
CA VAL A 157 -4.33 15.19 16.48
C VAL A 157 -4.74 16.65 16.44
N ARG A 158 -3.93 17.55 17.00
CA ARG A 158 -4.15 18.99 16.81
C ARG A 158 -4.04 19.33 15.32
N LYS A 159 -4.99 20.10 14.82
CA LYS A 159 -5.01 20.61 13.44
C LYS A 159 -3.70 21.34 13.13
N ASP A 160 -3.05 20.97 12.03
CA ASP A 160 -1.79 21.54 11.56
C ASP A 160 -1.71 21.48 10.03
N ARG A 161 -1.94 22.62 9.37
CA ARG A 161 -1.93 22.72 7.91
C ARG A 161 -0.55 22.46 7.30
N ALA A 162 0.53 22.78 8.01
CA ALA A 162 1.89 22.59 7.48
C ALA A 162 2.26 21.11 7.48
N LEU A 163 1.98 20.41 8.58
CA LEU A 163 2.16 18.95 8.65
C LEU A 163 1.26 18.21 7.67
N SER A 164 -0.01 18.62 7.56
CA SER A 164 -0.93 18.07 6.57
C SER A 164 -0.37 18.16 5.14
N ARG A 165 0.04 19.35 4.70
CA ARG A 165 0.67 19.55 3.37
C ARG A 165 1.94 18.73 3.20
N SER A 166 2.78 18.64 4.22
CA SER A 166 4.02 17.85 4.17
C SER A 166 3.74 16.37 3.94
N TRP A 167 2.81 15.79 4.71
CA TRP A 167 2.42 14.39 4.55
C TRP A 167 1.69 14.13 3.23
N MET A 168 0.83 15.06 2.79
CA MET A 168 0.15 14.97 1.50
C MET A 168 1.13 14.91 0.33
N ARG A 169 2.14 15.79 0.31
CA ARG A 169 3.20 15.77 -0.71
C ARG A 169 3.98 14.46 -0.70
N ARG A 170 4.29 13.91 0.49
CA ARG A 170 4.97 12.62 0.61
C ARG A 170 4.10 11.48 0.09
N ALA A 171 2.80 11.47 0.39
CA ALA A 171 1.86 10.49 -0.12
C ALA A 171 1.76 10.56 -1.66
N ALA A 172 1.70 11.77 -2.24
CA ALA A 172 1.66 11.99 -3.68
C ALA A 172 2.94 11.48 -4.36
N ALA A 173 4.11 11.82 -3.81
CA ALA A 173 5.40 11.34 -4.29
C ALA A 173 5.56 9.81 -4.15
N ALA A 174 4.87 9.20 -3.19
CA ALA A 174 4.82 7.75 -2.99
C ALA A 174 3.73 7.04 -3.84
N GLY A 175 3.05 7.74 -4.75
CA GLY A 175 2.06 7.14 -5.66
C GLY A 175 0.68 6.95 -5.06
N HIS A 176 0.27 7.77 -4.07
CA HIS A 176 -1.11 7.76 -3.61
C HIS A 176 -1.99 8.58 -4.56
N ALA A 177 -2.80 7.90 -5.38
CA ALA A 177 -3.63 8.50 -6.43
C ALA A 177 -4.43 9.75 -5.99
N ARG A 178 -5.15 9.67 -4.86
CA ARG A 178 -5.88 10.85 -4.35
C ARG A 178 -4.95 11.98 -3.91
N ALA A 179 -3.79 11.65 -3.34
CA ALA A 179 -2.83 12.69 -2.94
C ALA A 179 -2.18 13.35 -4.16
N GLN A 180 -1.96 12.59 -5.23
CA GLN A 180 -1.50 13.12 -6.51
C GLN A 180 -2.55 14.06 -7.12
N LEU A 181 -3.82 13.68 -7.09
CA LEU A 181 -4.90 14.56 -7.54
C LEU A 181 -4.98 15.87 -6.75
N GLU A 182 -4.86 15.81 -5.41
CA GLU A 182 -4.81 17.02 -4.59
C GLU A 182 -3.57 17.88 -4.91
N ARG A 183 -2.41 17.26 -5.19
CA ARG A 183 -1.23 18.01 -5.62
C ARG A 183 -1.42 18.66 -6.99
N ALA A 184 -2.12 17.99 -7.91
CA ALA A 184 -2.44 18.54 -9.22
C ALA A 184 -3.30 19.80 -9.10
N ARG A 185 -4.37 19.76 -8.30
CA ARG A 185 -5.23 20.92 -8.02
C ARG A 185 -4.45 22.08 -7.42
N LEU A 186 -3.60 21.81 -6.42
CA LEU A 186 -2.73 22.83 -5.84
C LEU A 186 -1.75 23.43 -6.86
N ALA A 187 -1.20 22.60 -7.76
CA ALA A 187 -0.30 23.08 -8.80
C ALA A 187 -1.03 23.96 -9.82
N GLU A 188 -2.29 23.64 -10.13
CA GLU A 188 -3.16 24.46 -10.97
C GLU A 188 -3.44 25.83 -10.33
N GLU A 189 -3.80 25.85 -9.03
CA GLU A 189 -3.96 27.09 -8.25
C GLU A 189 -2.66 27.93 -8.20
N GLU A 190 -1.50 27.26 -8.15
CA GLU A 190 -0.17 27.88 -8.20
C GLU A 190 0.23 28.36 -9.63
N GLY A 191 -0.60 28.09 -10.65
CA GLY A 191 -0.29 28.41 -12.06
C GLY A 191 0.77 27.49 -12.69
N ASN A 192 1.14 26.40 -12.02
CA ASN A 192 2.10 25.41 -12.53
C ASN A 192 1.39 24.30 -13.32
N THR A 193 0.94 24.64 -14.52
CA THR A 193 0.21 23.73 -15.41
C THR A 193 0.98 22.44 -15.71
N THR A 194 2.31 22.52 -15.88
CA THR A 194 3.13 21.32 -16.14
C THR A 194 3.04 20.33 -14.98
N GLU A 195 3.20 20.80 -13.74
CA GLU A 195 3.11 19.93 -12.57
C GLU A 195 1.68 19.39 -12.37
N ALA A 196 0.66 20.21 -12.63
CA ALA A 196 -0.74 19.78 -12.56
C ALA A 196 -1.02 18.60 -13.52
N LEU A 197 -0.62 18.72 -14.79
CA LEU A 197 -0.80 17.67 -15.80
C LEU A 197 -0.07 16.37 -15.41
N VAL A 198 1.16 16.49 -14.92
CA VAL A 198 1.96 15.34 -14.47
C VAL A 198 1.25 14.56 -13.36
N TYR A 199 0.79 15.25 -12.33
CA TYR A 199 0.14 14.59 -11.21
C TYR A 199 -1.26 14.05 -11.56
N CYS A 200 -2.00 14.69 -12.47
CA CYS A 200 -3.23 14.14 -13.02
C CYS A 200 -2.98 12.81 -13.75
N ASN A 201 -1.99 12.75 -14.64
CA ASN A 201 -1.63 11.51 -15.35
C ASN A 201 -1.23 10.40 -14.38
N LEU A 202 -0.38 10.71 -13.39
CA LEU A 202 0.03 9.74 -12.38
C LEU A 202 -1.15 9.26 -11.52
N ALA A 203 -2.11 10.13 -11.21
CA ALA A 203 -3.31 9.76 -10.48
C ALA A 203 -4.22 8.84 -11.33
N MET A 204 -4.31 9.05 -12.64
CA MET A 204 -5.01 8.17 -13.58
C MET A 204 -4.37 6.78 -13.67
N GLU A 205 -3.04 6.71 -13.82
CA GLU A 205 -2.29 5.44 -13.74
C GLU A 205 -2.54 4.73 -12.40
N GLY A 206 -2.71 5.50 -11.33
CA GLY A 206 -3.08 5.03 -10.01
C GLY A 206 -4.56 4.62 -9.83
N GLY A 207 -5.37 4.69 -10.89
CA GLY A 207 -6.78 4.28 -10.93
C GLY A 207 -7.79 5.35 -10.50
N SER A 208 -7.38 6.62 -10.41
CA SER A 208 -8.31 7.72 -10.06
C SER A 208 -9.15 8.13 -11.27
N ARG A 209 -10.44 7.78 -11.27
CA ARG A 209 -11.39 8.24 -12.31
C ARG A 209 -11.61 9.76 -12.27
N GLU A 210 -11.53 10.36 -11.08
CA GLU A 210 -11.65 11.82 -10.91
C GLU A 210 -10.51 12.57 -11.60
N ALA A 211 -9.34 11.93 -11.77
CA ALA A 211 -8.20 12.57 -12.40
C ALA A 211 -8.39 12.77 -13.91
N GLU A 212 -9.21 11.94 -14.56
CA GLU A 212 -9.56 12.09 -15.98
C GLU A 212 -10.34 13.40 -16.21
N ALA A 213 -11.35 13.67 -15.39
CA ALA A 213 -12.13 14.90 -15.49
C ALA A 213 -11.26 16.15 -15.24
N SER A 214 -10.38 16.09 -14.23
CA SER A 214 -9.42 17.18 -13.97
C SER A 214 -8.44 17.36 -15.13
N LEU A 215 -7.99 16.27 -15.77
CA LEU A 215 -7.11 16.35 -16.94
C LEU A 215 -7.82 17.02 -18.12
N VAL A 216 -9.05 16.59 -18.44
CA VAL A 216 -9.85 17.19 -19.53
C VAL A 216 -10.02 18.69 -19.32
N SER A 217 -10.39 19.10 -18.09
CA SER A 217 -10.51 20.51 -17.72
C SER A 217 -9.20 21.26 -17.94
N LEU A 218 -8.09 20.76 -17.40
CA LEU A 218 -6.77 21.36 -17.55
C LEU A 218 -6.33 21.50 -19.01
N THR A 219 -6.60 20.50 -19.85
CA THR A 219 -6.16 20.50 -21.25
C THR A 219 -7.05 21.33 -22.16
N SER A 220 -8.31 21.57 -21.78
CA SER A 220 -9.29 22.29 -22.62
C SER A 220 -8.90 23.74 -22.93
N HIS A 221 -8.03 24.33 -22.11
CA HIS A 221 -7.55 25.71 -22.25
C HIS A 221 -6.12 25.80 -22.81
N LEU A 222 -5.51 24.68 -23.20
CA LEU A 222 -4.12 24.62 -23.65
C LEU A 222 -4.02 24.42 -25.16
N SER A 223 -3.06 25.11 -25.78
CA SER A 223 -2.64 24.84 -27.16
C SER A 223 -1.83 23.55 -27.28
N ASP A 224 -1.82 22.94 -28.46
CA ASP A 224 -1.00 21.75 -28.76
C ASP A 224 0.48 21.93 -28.39
N ARG A 225 1.02 23.13 -28.58
CA ARG A 225 2.40 23.46 -28.19
C ARG A 225 2.60 23.41 -26.67
N GLN A 226 1.64 23.90 -25.89
CA GLN A 226 1.70 23.86 -24.43
C GLN A 226 1.55 22.42 -23.91
N LEU A 227 0.68 21.63 -24.53
CA LEU A 227 0.52 20.20 -24.23
C LEU A 227 1.81 19.42 -24.50
N LEU A 228 2.44 19.64 -25.66
CA LEU A 228 3.70 18.98 -26.03
C LEU A 228 4.82 19.31 -25.04
N VAL A 229 4.99 20.58 -24.68
CA VAL A 229 6.00 21.02 -23.70
C VAL A 229 5.73 20.40 -22.32
N ALA A 230 4.46 20.32 -21.90
CA ALA A 230 4.10 19.69 -20.65
C ALA A 230 4.39 18.18 -20.64
N ALA A 231 4.09 17.48 -21.75
CA ALA A 231 4.36 16.05 -21.91
C ALA A 231 5.88 15.75 -21.86
N GLN A 232 6.69 16.52 -22.59
CA GLN A 232 8.16 16.37 -22.57
C GLN A 232 8.75 16.61 -21.17
N ARG A 233 8.23 17.62 -20.45
CA ARG A 233 8.63 17.88 -19.07
C ARG A 233 8.17 16.78 -18.11
N ALA A 234 7.00 16.20 -18.35
CA ALA A 234 6.48 15.07 -17.58
C ALA A 234 7.38 13.83 -17.68
N GLU A 235 7.86 13.51 -18.88
CA GLU A 235 8.79 12.41 -19.12
C GLU A 235 10.13 12.61 -18.37
N ALA A 236 10.61 13.85 -18.31
CA ALA A 236 11.83 14.20 -17.58
C ALA A 236 11.61 14.31 -16.05
N TRP A 237 10.37 14.42 -15.60
CA TRP A 237 10.06 14.68 -14.20
C TRP A 237 10.08 13.39 -13.37
N GLN A 238 11.05 13.31 -12.47
CA GLN A 238 11.06 12.30 -11.42
C GLN A 238 10.59 12.92 -10.11
N PRO A 239 9.45 12.48 -9.54
CA PRO A 239 9.08 12.90 -8.20
C PRO A 239 10.21 12.53 -7.24
N ALA A 240 10.47 13.36 -6.23
CA ALA A 240 11.58 13.17 -5.29
C ALA A 240 11.61 11.75 -4.65
N GLY A 241 10.47 11.06 -4.58
CA GLY A 241 10.35 9.66 -4.14
C GLY A 241 10.89 8.60 -5.13
N ARG A 242 10.80 8.81 -6.46
CA ARG A 242 11.35 7.88 -7.47
C ARG A 242 12.88 7.94 -7.56
N ARG A 243 13.49 9.11 -7.30
CA ARG A 243 14.96 9.29 -7.29
C ARG A 243 15.66 8.40 -6.24
N LYS A 244 15.04 8.19 -5.07
CA LYS A 244 15.59 7.30 -4.04
C LYS A 244 15.50 5.82 -4.43
N ARG A 245 14.39 5.39 -5.04
CA ARG A 245 14.20 3.98 -5.45
C ARG A 245 15.15 3.54 -6.56
N GLN A 246 15.49 4.41 -7.52
CA GLN A 246 16.46 4.10 -8.57
C GLN A 246 17.92 4.09 -8.08
N ARG A 247 18.24 4.84 -7.01
CA ARG A 247 19.58 4.79 -6.39
C ARG A 247 19.82 3.48 -5.62
N CYS A 248 18.80 2.93 -4.96
CA CYS A 248 18.91 1.65 -4.26
C CYS A 248 18.88 0.41 -5.17
N SER A 249 18.52 0.56 -6.46
CA SER A 249 18.56 -0.55 -7.44
C SER A 249 19.85 -0.56 -8.28
N ARG A 250 20.79 0.34 -8.00
CA ARG A 250 22.09 0.48 -8.68
C ARG A 250 23.29 0.35 -7.73
N ALA A 251 23.05 -0.07 -6.49
CA ALA A 251 24.07 -0.42 -5.48
C ALA A 251 23.83 -1.86 -5.04
#